data_AF-A0A3B9PWA1-F1
#
_entry.id   AF-A0A3B9PWA1-F1
#
_cell.length_a   1.000
_cell.length_b   1.000
_cell.length_c   1.000
_cell.angle_alpha   90.00
_cell.angle_beta   90.00
_cell.angle_gamma   90.00
#
_symmetry.space_group_name_H-M   'P 1'
#
loop_
_entity.id
_entity.type
_entity.pdbx_description
1 polymer ?
#
loop_
_entity_poly.entity_id
_entity_poly.type
_entity_poly.pdbx_seq_one_letter_code
_entity_poly.pdbx_strand_id
1 'polypeptide(L)'
;MLLNGRYLTFDQPPINRNGRVLVPMRAIFEALGADVDWDNNLRRAIGTLGARQVQLTIDSKTAYINGEPVELDVPAVIESSRTLVPVRVVSEGLDAKVDWDGITNTVIIV
;
A
#
# COMPACT_ATOMS: atom_id res chain seq x y z
N MET A 1 14.69 -12.45 16.57
CA MET A 1 13.32 -12.98 16.72
C MET A 1 12.47 -12.33 15.63
N LEU A 2 11.98 -13.12 14.67
CA LEU A 2 10.91 -12.73 13.73
C LEU A 2 9.66 -13.48 14.21
N LEU A 3 8.68 -12.76 14.75
CA LEU A 3 7.38 -13.34 15.07
C LEU A 3 6.52 -13.23 13.80
N ASN A 4 6.23 -14.37 13.16
CA ASN A 4 5.29 -14.54 12.04
C ASN A 4 5.58 -13.84 10.69
N GLY A 5 6.84 -13.57 10.35
CA GLY A 5 7.24 -12.94 9.08
C GLY A 5 6.79 -13.74 7.84
N ARG A 6 5.76 -13.25 7.15
CA ARG A 6 5.30 -13.75 5.84
C ARG A 6 6.00 -12.99 4.72
N TYR A 7 6.70 -13.74 3.86
CA TYR A 7 7.21 -13.21 2.60
C TYR A 7 6.08 -13.14 1.60
N LEU A 8 5.84 -11.95 1.03
CA LEU A 8 4.89 -11.78 -0.06
C LEU A 8 5.64 -11.76 -1.39
N THR A 9 5.29 -12.69 -2.26
CA THR A 9 5.69 -12.64 -3.67
C THR A 9 4.64 -11.84 -4.43
N PHE A 10 5.10 -10.85 -5.18
CA PHE A 10 4.22 -9.98 -5.97
C PHE A 10 4.39 -10.29 -7.45
N ASP A 11 3.29 -10.19 -8.19
CA ASP A 11 3.30 -10.20 -9.66
C ASP A 11 3.89 -8.91 -10.23
N GLN A 12 3.77 -7.80 -9.50
CA GLN A 12 4.49 -6.55 -9.74
C GLN A 12 5.45 -6.28 -8.56
N PRO A 13 6.78 -6.25 -8.78
CA PRO A 13 7.71 -5.99 -7.69
C PRO A 13 7.56 -4.58 -7.13
N PRO A 14 7.90 -4.35 -5.85
CA PRO A 14 8.06 -3.01 -5.31
C PRO A 14 9.04 -2.18 -6.15
N ILE A 15 8.79 -0.88 -6.25
CA ILE A 15 9.67 0.03 -6.98
C ILE A 15 10.13 1.16 -6.07
N ASN A 16 11.34 1.67 -6.31
CA ASN A 16 11.80 2.89 -5.67
C ASN A 16 11.55 4.08 -6.61
N ARG A 17 10.74 5.04 -6.18
CA ARG A 17 10.49 6.29 -6.90
C ARG A 17 10.85 7.46 -5.99
N ASN A 18 11.81 8.27 -6.42
CA ASN A 18 12.30 9.44 -5.67
C ASN A 18 12.72 9.13 -4.22
N GLY A 19 13.33 7.98 -3.97
CA GLY A 19 13.75 7.58 -2.61
C GLY A 19 12.61 7.05 -1.74
N ARG A 20 11.42 6.81 -2.29
CA ARG A 20 10.28 6.18 -1.62
C ARG A 20 9.96 4.84 -2.28
N VAL A 21 9.79 3.82 -1.45
CA VAL A 21 9.37 2.49 -1.90
C VAL A 21 7.86 2.49 -2.08
N LEU A 22 7.45 2.18 -3.31
CA LEU A 22 6.07 1.97 -3.70
C LEU A 22 5.83 0.46 -3.81
N VAL A 23 4.74 0.00 -3.23
CA VAL A 23 4.40 -1.41 -3.11
C VAL A 23 3.00 -1.69 -3.67
N PRO A 24 2.72 -2.89 -4.19
CA PRO A 24 1.39 -3.24 -4.67
C PRO A 24 0.37 -3.20 -3.53
N MET A 25 -0.57 -2.24 -3.62
CA MET A 25 -1.56 -2.01 -2.58
C MET A 25 -2.39 -3.27 -2.33
N ARG A 26 -2.94 -3.84 -3.41
CA ARG A 26 -3.84 -5.01 -3.33
C ARG A 26 -3.21 -6.17 -2.57
N ALA A 27 -2.00 -6.54 -2.94
CA ALA A 27 -1.33 -7.70 -2.36
C ALA A 27 -1.01 -7.54 -0.87
N ILE A 28 -0.63 -6.34 -0.42
CA ILE A 28 -0.37 -6.09 1.00
C ILE A 28 -1.68 -6.08 1.79
N PHE A 29 -2.70 -5.40 1.28
CA PHE A 29 -4.00 -5.31 1.94
C PHE A 29 -4.62 -6.71 2.07
N GLU A 30 -4.66 -7.50 1.00
CA GLU A 30 -5.17 -8.87 1.04
C GLU A 30 -4.36 -9.77 1.99
N ALA A 31 -3.03 -9.60 2.05
CA ALA A 31 -2.19 -10.33 2.99
C ALA A 31 -2.44 -9.97 4.46
N LEU A 32 -2.89 -8.74 4.72
CA LEU A 32 -3.35 -8.25 6.03
C LEU A 32 -4.81 -8.63 6.32
N GLY A 33 -5.52 -9.25 5.37
CA GLY A 33 -6.93 -9.60 5.49
C GLY A 33 -7.89 -8.45 5.21
N ALA A 34 -7.43 -7.40 4.53
CA ALA A 34 -8.23 -6.25 4.13
C ALA A 34 -8.87 -6.47 2.75
N ASP A 35 -10.09 -5.97 2.58
CA ASP A 35 -10.78 -5.93 1.29
C ASP A 35 -10.28 -4.73 0.48
N VAL A 36 -10.14 -4.93 -0.84
CA VAL A 36 -9.65 -3.88 -1.76
C VAL A 36 -10.61 -3.69 -2.91
N ASP A 37 -11.22 -2.51 -2.92
CA ASP A 37 -12.12 -2.03 -3.96
C ASP A 37 -11.45 -0.96 -4.84
N TRP A 38 -11.95 -0.82 -6.06
CA TRP A 38 -11.46 0.13 -7.04
C TRP A 38 -12.60 0.94 -7.65
N ASP A 39 -12.59 2.25 -7.41
CA ASP A 39 -13.48 3.20 -8.03
C ASP A 39 -12.87 3.70 -9.35
N ASN A 40 -13.43 3.22 -10.47
CA ASN A 40 -13.01 3.62 -11.81
C ASN A 40 -13.32 5.09 -12.13
N ASN A 41 -14.42 5.65 -11.60
CA ASN A 41 -14.83 7.02 -11.90
C ASN A 41 -13.89 8.03 -11.26
N LEU A 42 -13.46 7.73 -10.03
CA LEU A 42 -12.56 8.59 -9.25
C LEU A 42 -11.08 8.20 -9.40
N ARG A 43 -10.76 7.12 -10.15
CA ARG A 43 -9.43 6.51 -10.21
C ARG A 43 -8.85 6.34 -8.80
N ARG A 44 -9.62 5.68 -7.93
CA ARG A 44 -9.35 5.60 -6.50
C ARG A 44 -9.35 4.15 -6.02
N ALA A 45 -8.28 3.75 -5.36
CA ALA A 45 -8.20 2.49 -4.64
C ALA A 45 -8.67 2.68 -3.20
N ILE A 46 -9.54 1.78 -2.73
CA ILE A 46 -10.12 1.82 -1.39
C ILE A 46 -9.80 0.49 -0.73
N GLY A 47 -9.07 0.53 0.38
CA GLY A 47 -8.77 -0.65 1.18
C GLY A 47 -9.43 -0.57 2.55
N THR A 48 -10.06 -1.65 2.99
CA THR A 48 -10.86 -1.69 4.23
C THR A 48 -10.46 -2.89 5.09
N LEU A 49 -10.11 -2.65 6.36
CA LEU A 49 -9.78 -3.67 7.35
C LEU A 49 -10.56 -3.41 8.63
N GLY A 50 -11.64 -4.16 8.84
CA GLY A 50 -12.54 -3.93 9.97
C GLY A 50 -13.13 -2.51 9.92
N ALA A 51 -12.80 -1.68 10.92
CA ALA A 51 -13.22 -0.28 10.99
C ALA A 51 -12.25 0.70 10.29
N ARG A 52 -11.09 0.22 9.83
CA ARG A 52 -10.08 1.06 9.18
C ARG A 52 -10.30 1.11 7.68
N GLN A 53 -10.15 2.29 7.09
CA GLN A 53 -10.28 2.51 5.66
C GLN A 53 -9.17 3.42 5.15
N VAL A 54 -8.58 3.03 4.02
CA VAL A 54 -7.56 3.81 3.32
C VAL A 54 -8.06 4.09 1.91
N GLN A 55 -8.11 5.35 1.53
CA GLN A 55 -8.49 5.78 0.18
C GLN A 55 -7.33 6.49 -0.51
N LEU A 56 -7.00 6.04 -1.71
CA LEU A 56 -5.85 6.50 -2.47
C LEU A 56 -6.30 6.86 -3.89
N THR A 57 -6.18 8.14 -4.25
CA THR A 57 -6.48 8.59 -5.61
C THR A 57 -5.18 8.57 -6.43
N ILE A 58 -5.23 7.97 -7.62
CA ILE A 58 -4.05 7.88 -8.50
C ILE A 58 -3.61 9.28 -8.93
N ASP A 59 -2.30 9.49 -9.02
CA ASP A 59 -1.64 10.76 -9.33
C ASP A 59 -1.90 11.88 -8.31
N SER A 60 -2.58 11.58 -7.19
CA SER A 60 -2.81 12.50 -6.09
C SER A 60 -1.76 12.32 -5.00
N LYS A 61 -1.30 13.44 -4.42
CA LYS A 61 -0.50 13.45 -3.19
C LYS A 61 -1.34 13.43 -1.92
N THR A 62 -2.67 13.33 -2.03
CA THR A 62 -3.56 13.23 -0.87
C THR A 62 -4.16 11.83 -0.83
N ALA A 63 -3.89 11.13 0.27
CA ALA A 63 -4.62 9.94 0.69
C ALA A 63 -5.62 10.31 1.79
N TYR A 64 -6.55 9.42 2.08
CA TYR A 64 -7.43 9.54 3.25
C TYR A 64 -7.31 8.27 4.09
N ILE A 65 -7.03 8.44 5.38
CA ILE A 65 -7.01 7.35 6.36
C ILE A 65 -8.16 7.62 7.33
N ASN A 66 -9.15 6.72 7.35
CA ASN A 66 -10.37 6.85 8.16
C ASN A 66 -11.11 8.18 7.95
N GLY A 67 -11.05 8.73 6.74
CA GLY A 67 -11.65 10.02 6.38
C GLY A 67 -10.76 11.23 6.60
N GLU A 68 -9.64 11.09 7.32
CA GLU A 68 -8.68 12.17 7.54
C GLU A 68 -7.67 12.28 6.38
N PRO A 69 -7.44 13.47 5.81
CA PRO A 69 -6.49 13.65 4.72
C PRO A 69 -5.05 13.50 5.21
N VAL A 70 -4.25 12.76 4.45
CA VAL A 70 -2.82 12.53 4.70
C VAL A 70 -2.03 12.85 3.45
N GLU A 71 -0.98 13.67 3.61
CA GLU A 71 -0.10 14.05 2.51
C GLU A 71 0.92 12.95 2.22
N LEU A 72 1.09 12.65 0.93
CA LEU A 72 2.03 11.68 0.41
C LEU A 72 3.26 12.37 -0.16
N ASP A 73 4.44 11.89 0.23
CA ASP A 73 5.69 12.33 -0.40
C ASP A 73 5.72 12.03 -1.90
N VAL A 74 5.15 10.88 -2.28
CA VAL A 74 5.06 10.40 -3.67
C VAL A 74 3.62 9.94 -3.91
N PRO A 75 2.98 10.37 -5.00
CA PRO A 75 1.61 9.98 -5.29
C PRO A 75 1.48 8.48 -5.55
N ALA A 76 0.29 7.94 -5.30
CA ALA A 76 -0.05 6.59 -5.74
C ALA A 76 -0.08 6.54 -7.28
N VAL A 77 0.44 5.47 -7.86
CA VAL A 77 0.59 5.34 -9.32
C VAL A 77 0.09 3.99 -9.80
N ILE A 78 -0.30 3.91 -11.06
CA ILE A 78 -0.58 2.63 -11.72
C ILE A 78 0.62 2.28 -12.60
N GLU A 79 1.19 1.10 -12.38
CA GLU A 79 2.28 0.55 -13.18
C GLU A 79 2.01 -0.93 -13.42
N SER A 80 2.18 -1.39 -14.66
CA SER A 80 1.84 -2.77 -15.07
C SER A 80 0.43 -3.22 -14.65
N SER A 81 -0.57 -2.33 -14.74
CA SER A 81 -1.95 -2.58 -14.30
C SER A 81 -2.09 -2.91 -12.80
N ARG A 82 -1.14 -2.46 -11.98
CA ARG A 82 -1.17 -2.56 -10.52
C ARG A 82 -1.06 -1.18 -9.88
N THR A 83 -1.88 -0.95 -8.86
CA THR A 83 -1.80 0.27 -8.05
C THR A 83 -0.67 0.14 -7.04
N LEU A 84 0.32 1.01 -7.17
CA LEU A 84 1.49 1.09 -6.31
C LEU A 84 1.37 2.31 -5.40
N VAL A 85 1.60 2.09 -4.10
CA VAL A 85 1.37 3.09 -3.05
C VAL A 85 2.57 3.16 -2.12
N PRO A 86 2.87 4.31 -1.50
CA PRO A 86 3.99 4.39 -0.57
C PRO A 86 3.76 3.48 0.63
N VAL A 87 4.75 2.65 0.97
CA VAL A 87 4.66 1.66 2.06
C VAL A 87 4.20 2.28 3.39
N ARG A 88 4.60 3.53 3.66
CA ARG A 88 4.21 4.28 4.87
C ARG A 88 2.70 4.38 5.03
N VAL A 89 1.97 4.67 3.95
CA VAL A 89 0.52 4.85 4.00
C VAL A 89 -0.18 3.57 4.35
N VAL A 90 0.34 2.44 3.85
CA VAL A 90 -0.19 1.12 4.16
C VAL A 90 0.01 0.81 5.63
N SER A 91 1.21 1.08 6.16
CA SER A 91 1.52 0.85 7.57
C SER A 91 0.68 1.72 8.50
N GLU A 92 0.57 3.02 8.22
CA GLU A 92 -0.20 3.96 9.05
C GLU A 92 -1.71 3.74 8.92
N GLY A 93 -2.18 3.47 7.69
CA GLY A 93 -3.61 3.35 7.40
C GLY A 93 -4.26 2.10 7.96
N LEU A 94 -3.50 1.00 8.02
CA LEU A 94 -3.98 -0.28 8.54
C LEU A 94 -3.46 -0.59 9.94
N ASP A 95 -2.62 0.28 10.53
CA ASP A 95 -1.93 0.04 11.80
C ASP A 95 -1.14 -1.29 11.78
N ALA A 96 -0.52 -1.54 10.63
CA ALA A 96 0.25 -2.74 10.36
C ALA A 96 1.72 -2.37 10.20
N LYS A 97 2.63 -3.21 10.68
CA LYS A 97 4.06 -2.97 10.49
C LYS A 97 4.50 -3.62 9.18
N VAL A 98 4.63 -2.81 8.14
CA VAL A 98 5.17 -3.23 6.84
C VAL A 98 6.62 -2.76 6.71
N ASP A 99 7.53 -3.71 6.61
CA ASP A 99 8.94 -3.49 6.34
C ASP A 99 9.28 -3.94 4.91
N TRP A 100 10.37 -3.40 4.36
CA TRP A 100 10.83 -3.73 3.02
C TRP A 100 12.32 -4.06 3.02
N ASP A 101 12.64 -5.24 2.50
CA ASP A 101 14.00 -5.68 2.26
C ASP A 101 14.38 -5.41 0.80
N GLY A 102 15.22 -4.39 0.60
CA GLY A 102 15.71 -4.00 -0.72
C GLY A 102 16.75 -4.91 -1.35
N ILE A 103 17.33 -5.84 -0.58
CA ILE A 103 18.26 -6.83 -1.12
C ILE A 103 17.48 -7.92 -1.84
N THR A 104 16.35 -8.34 -1.27
CA THR A 104 15.51 -9.42 -1.81
C THR A 104 14.28 -8.91 -2.55
N ASN A 105 14.05 -7.59 -2.58
CA ASN A 105 12.82 -6.95 -3.06
C ASN A 105 11.56 -7.49 -2.37
N THR A 106 11.68 -7.90 -1.11
CA THR A 106 10.57 -8.51 -0.38
C THR A 106 9.94 -7.51 0.58
N VAL A 107 8.60 -7.53 0.62
CA VAL A 107 7.85 -6.88 1.69
C VAL A 107 7.64 -7.88 2.82
N ILE A 108 7.92 -7.44 4.04
CA ILE A 108 7.78 -8.21 5.27
C ILE A 108 6.67 -7.56 6.09
N ILE A 109 5.64 -8.32 6.42
CA ILE A 109 4.61 -7.90 7.38
C ILE A 109 4.98 -8.48 8.74
N VAL A 110 4.99 -7.64 9.78
CA VAL A 110 5.31 -7.98 11.17
C VAL A 110 4.09 -7.85 12.07
#